data_AF-A0A537VHZ7-F1
#
_entry.id   AF-A0A537VHZ7-F1
#
_cell.length_a   1.000
_cell.length_b   1.000
_cell.length_c   1.000
_cell.angle_alpha   90.00
_cell.angle_beta   90.00
_cell.angle_gamma   90.00
#
_symmetry.space_group_name_H-M   'P 1'
#
loop_
_entity.id
_entity.type
_entity.pdbx_description
1 polymer ?
#
loop_
_entity_poly.entity_id
_entity_poly.type
_entity_poly.pdbx_seq_one_letter_code
_entity_poly.pdbx_strand_id
1 'polypeptide(L)'
;MDAVAFVTGGQQEDAIPQGFETRWRRTVRGREIEYQSIGPYAGFGQANDPHRDSRHVRIGVTITSPKKCVFKTVVTTEYSKGESKGSFGAATSEATTLDLNKVRRLDVEEGDSANVVIEGTAWMCKEGGCQDNVKIAISAPREEALARTIQSKRHAIDFIRKACPGLPR
;
A
#
# COMPACT_ATOMS: atom_id res chain seq x y z
N MET A 1 8.01 -3.03 -9.33
CA MET A 1 6.80 -3.34 -8.56
C MET A 1 6.99 -2.95 -7.10
N ASP A 2 8.09 -3.36 -6.46
CA ASP A 2 8.40 -2.95 -5.07
C ASP A 2 8.33 -1.44 -4.85
N ALA A 3 8.95 -0.64 -5.73
CA ALA A 3 8.88 0.82 -5.62
C ALA A 3 7.44 1.36 -5.66
N VAL A 4 6.55 0.76 -6.48
CA VAL A 4 5.14 1.16 -6.57
C VAL A 4 4.42 0.82 -5.27
N ALA A 5 4.55 -0.42 -4.80
CA ALA A 5 3.95 -0.85 -3.52
C ALA A 5 4.45 0.01 -2.34
N PHE A 6 5.76 0.28 -2.30
CA PHE A 6 6.35 1.15 -1.30
C PHE A 6 5.76 2.56 -1.37
N VAL A 7 5.68 3.19 -2.55
CA VAL A 7 5.17 4.55 -2.71
C VAL A 7 3.68 4.66 -2.36
N THR A 8 2.85 3.73 -2.82
CA THR A 8 1.38 3.81 -2.66
C THR A 8 0.86 3.26 -1.34
N GLY A 9 1.52 2.27 -0.74
CA GLY A 9 1.03 1.59 0.46
C GLY A 9 2.07 1.38 1.56
N GLY A 10 3.34 1.75 1.34
CA GLY A 10 4.40 1.64 2.34
C GLY A 10 4.96 0.23 2.53
N GLN A 11 4.61 -0.73 1.66
CA GLN A 11 5.14 -2.09 1.74
C GLN A 11 6.64 -2.10 1.43
N GLN A 12 7.42 -2.66 2.36
CA GLN A 12 8.86 -2.87 2.22
C GLN A 12 9.23 -4.10 3.03
N GLU A 13 9.99 -5.02 2.44
CA GLU A 13 10.45 -6.23 3.11
C GLU A 13 11.17 -5.90 4.43
N ASP A 14 10.89 -6.68 5.47
CA ASP A 14 11.40 -6.53 6.82
C ASP A 14 11.02 -5.23 7.56
N ALA A 15 10.30 -4.30 6.93
CA ALA A 15 9.76 -3.13 7.61
C ALA A 15 8.55 -3.50 8.47
N ILE A 16 8.38 -2.84 9.61
CA ILE A 16 7.19 -2.97 10.45
C ILE A 16 6.15 -1.96 9.96
N PRO A 17 4.98 -2.40 9.46
CA PRO A 17 3.90 -1.48 9.12
C PRO A 17 3.45 -0.70 10.35
N GLN A 18 3.04 0.55 10.17
CA GLN A 18 2.58 1.36 11.31
C GLN A 18 1.38 0.69 11.99
N GLY A 19 1.47 0.50 13.31
CA GLY A 19 0.41 -0.13 14.10
C GLY A 19 0.38 -1.66 14.02
N PHE A 20 1.34 -2.30 13.34
CA PHE A 20 1.42 -3.77 13.22
C PHE A 20 2.52 -4.34 14.10
N GLU A 21 2.38 -5.61 14.46
CA GLU A 21 3.32 -6.32 15.33
C GLU A 21 4.40 -7.05 14.54
N THR A 22 4.05 -7.55 13.35
CA THR A 22 5.00 -8.30 12.52
C THR A 22 5.55 -7.46 11.38
N ARG A 23 6.75 -7.81 10.93
CA ARG A 23 7.35 -7.24 9.73
C ARG A 23 6.60 -7.71 8.47
N TRP A 24 6.61 -6.89 7.43
CA TRP A 24 6.21 -7.32 6.10
C TRP A 24 7.06 -8.50 5.63
N ARG A 25 6.42 -9.64 5.40
CA ARG A 25 7.03 -10.79 4.73
C ARG A 25 6.75 -10.70 3.24
N ARG A 26 7.80 -10.68 2.45
CA ARG A 26 7.72 -10.57 0.99
C ARG A 26 7.84 -11.96 0.36
N THR A 27 6.94 -12.27 -0.58
CA THR A 27 7.00 -13.48 -1.40
C THR A 27 6.91 -13.08 -2.87
N VAL A 28 7.78 -13.63 -3.72
CA VAL A 28 7.77 -13.38 -5.17
C VAL A 28 7.35 -14.64 -5.90
N ARG A 29 6.34 -14.52 -6.77
CA ARG A 29 5.84 -15.63 -7.60
C ARG A 29 5.72 -15.17 -9.05
N GLY A 30 6.78 -15.41 -9.84
CA GLY A 30 6.83 -14.97 -11.23
C GLY A 30 6.73 -13.44 -11.36
N ARG A 31 5.59 -12.94 -11.84
CA ARG A 31 5.32 -11.50 -12.02
C ARG A 31 4.43 -10.90 -10.93
N GLU A 32 4.30 -11.60 -9.81
CA GLU A 32 3.54 -11.21 -8.64
C GLU A 32 4.49 -11.02 -7.45
N ILE A 33 4.21 -9.99 -6.65
CA ILE A 33 4.84 -9.78 -5.34
C ILE A 33 3.72 -9.69 -4.31
N GLU A 34 3.82 -10.49 -3.27
CA GLU A 34 2.93 -10.50 -2.12
C GLU A 34 3.68 -10.00 -0.89
N TYR A 35 3.06 -9.09 -0.14
CA TYR A 35 3.49 -8.68 1.19
C TYR A 35 2.44 -9.08 2.20
N GLN A 36 2.86 -9.68 3.32
CA GLN A 36 1.94 -10.06 4.39
C GLN A 36 2.44 -9.54 5.73
N SER A 37 1.52 -9.01 6.55
CA SER A 37 1.79 -8.70 7.95
C SER A 37 0.56 -8.95 8.81
N ILE A 38 0.80 -9.26 10.08
CA ILE A 38 -0.18 -9.45 11.15
C ILE A 38 -0.03 -8.30 12.15
N GLY A 39 -1.16 -7.70 12.49
CA GLY A 39 -1.28 -6.63 13.47
C GLY A 39 -2.38 -6.94 14.48
N PRO A 40 -2.46 -6.14 15.54
CA PRO A 40 -3.56 -6.20 16.48
C PRO A 40 -4.84 -5.72 15.77
N TYR A 41 -5.95 -6.38 16.05
CA TYR A 41 -7.26 -5.88 15.69
C TYR A 41 -7.75 -4.96 16.83
N ALA A 42 -7.47 -3.66 16.71
CA ALA A 42 -7.96 -2.66 17.65
C ALA A 42 -9.39 -2.27 17.24
N GLY A 43 -10.40 -2.95 17.82
CA GLY A 43 -11.82 -2.86 17.45
C GLY A 43 -12.31 -1.48 16.99
N PHE A 44 -12.50 -1.34 15.68
CA PHE A 44 -13.04 -0.15 15.03
C PHE A 44 -14.57 -0.28 14.91
N GLY A 45 -15.31 0.23 15.90
CA GLY A 45 -16.74 0.57 15.81
C GLY A 45 -17.76 -0.55 15.54
N GLN A 46 -19.04 -0.16 15.43
CA GLN A 46 -20.19 -1.06 15.23
C GLN A 46 -20.19 -1.79 13.86
N ALA A 47 -19.43 -1.32 12.88
CA ALA A 47 -19.38 -1.91 11.53
C ALA A 47 -18.72 -3.30 11.47
N ASN A 48 -18.12 -3.78 12.58
CA ASN A 48 -17.35 -5.03 12.63
C ASN A 48 -17.89 -6.06 13.63
N ASP A 49 -19.18 -6.00 13.97
CA ASP A 49 -19.85 -6.99 14.82
C ASP A 49 -19.56 -8.47 14.42
N PRO A 50 -19.46 -8.84 13.13
CA PRO A 50 -19.11 -10.20 12.71
C PRO A 50 -17.71 -10.70 13.10
N HIS A 51 -16.82 -9.78 13.50
CA HIS A 51 -15.42 -10.08 13.81
C HIS A 51 -15.02 -9.66 15.22
N ARG A 52 -16.01 -9.40 16.09
CA ARG A 52 -15.81 -8.89 17.46
C ARG A 52 -14.85 -9.71 18.32
N ASP A 53 -14.81 -11.02 18.12
CA ASP A 53 -13.97 -11.94 18.89
C ASP A 53 -12.52 -12.03 18.36
N SER A 54 -12.24 -11.40 17.22
CA SER A 54 -10.90 -11.40 16.63
C SER A 54 -9.98 -10.50 17.44
N ARG A 55 -8.75 -10.94 17.69
CA ARG A 55 -7.70 -10.13 18.32
C ARG A 55 -6.62 -9.69 17.34
N HIS A 56 -6.54 -10.33 16.20
CA HIS A 56 -5.52 -10.05 15.20
C HIS A 56 -6.15 -9.90 13.82
N VAL A 57 -5.52 -9.05 13.03
CA VAL A 57 -5.81 -8.89 11.61
C VAL A 57 -4.56 -9.22 10.83
N ARG A 58 -4.72 -9.91 9.73
CA ARG A 58 -3.66 -10.18 8.77
C ARG A 58 -4.01 -9.46 7.48
N ILE A 59 -3.08 -8.62 7.04
CA ILE A 59 -3.18 -7.88 5.79
C ILE A 59 -2.22 -8.50 4.79
N GLY A 60 -2.75 -8.89 3.63
CA GLY A 60 -1.96 -9.24 2.46
C GLY A 60 -2.07 -8.14 1.40
N VAL A 61 -0.96 -7.78 0.76
CA VAL A 61 -0.93 -6.85 -0.36
C VAL A 61 -0.22 -7.53 -1.52
N THR A 62 -0.99 -7.86 -2.55
CA THR A 62 -0.49 -8.51 -3.76
C THR A 62 -0.44 -7.49 -4.88
N ILE A 63 0.74 -7.25 -5.46
CA ILE A 63 0.92 -6.38 -6.62
C ILE A 63 1.34 -7.20 -7.84
N THR A 64 0.68 -6.94 -8.96
CA THR A 64 0.98 -7.52 -10.28
C THR A 64 1.08 -6.42 -11.32
N SER A 65 1.73 -6.70 -12.45
CA SER A 65 1.80 -5.78 -13.59
C SER A 65 1.26 -6.43 -14.86
N PRO A 66 -0.06 -6.31 -15.14
CA PRO A 66 -0.68 -6.92 -16.32
C PRO A 66 -0.23 -6.28 -17.65
N LYS A 67 0.18 -5.01 -17.62
CA LYS A 67 0.77 -4.27 -18.76
C LYS A 67 1.90 -3.38 -18.25
N LYS A 68 2.81 -2.96 -19.14
CA LYS A 68 3.89 -2.03 -18.79
C LYS A 68 3.28 -0.77 -18.14
N CYS A 69 3.75 -0.45 -16.93
CA CYS A 69 3.33 0.71 -16.15
C CYS A 69 1.85 0.73 -15.70
N VAL A 70 1.16 -0.39 -15.87
CA VAL A 70 -0.14 -0.65 -15.26
C VAL A 70 0.06 -1.70 -14.18
N PHE A 71 -0.41 -1.42 -12.97
CA PHE A 71 -0.29 -2.28 -11.81
C PHE A 71 -1.67 -2.59 -11.25
N LYS A 72 -1.89 -3.84 -10.85
CA LYS A 72 -3.07 -4.24 -10.09
C LYS A 72 -2.61 -4.60 -8.69
N THR A 73 -3.19 -3.94 -7.71
CA THR A 73 -2.97 -4.22 -6.30
C THR A 73 -4.23 -4.85 -5.73
N VAL A 74 -4.10 -5.96 -5.03
CA VAL A 74 -5.17 -6.60 -4.26
C VAL A 74 -4.77 -6.56 -2.80
N VAL A 75 -5.58 -5.92 -1.97
CA VAL A 75 -5.43 -5.93 -0.52
C VAL A 75 -6.39 -6.97 0.02
N THR A 76 -5.88 -7.90 0.83
CA THR A 76 -6.67 -8.90 1.53
C THR A 76 -6.64 -8.62 3.02
N THR A 77 -7.78 -8.81 3.67
CA THR A 77 -7.94 -8.66 5.11
C THR A 77 -8.51 -9.96 5.67
N GLU A 78 -7.77 -10.61 6.55
CA GLU A 78 -8.21 -11.80 7.27
C GLU A 78 -8.26 -11.51 8.77
N TYR A 79 -9.36 -11.89 9.42
CA TYR A 79 -9.54 -11.73 10.87
C TYR A 79 -9.24 -13.04 11.61
N SER A 80 -8.59 -12.97 12.76
CA SER A 80 -8.26 -14.17 13.54
C SER A 80 -9.50 -14.87 14.07
N LYS A 81 -9.46 -16.21 14.15
CA LYS A 81 -10.46 -16.98 14.88
C LYS A 81 -10.14 -16.90 16.38
N GLY A 82 -10.86 -16.07 17.11
CA GLY A 82 -10.59 -15.79 18.53
C GLY A 82 -9.24 -15.08 18.72
N GLU A 83 -8.50 -15.52 19.75
CA GLU A 83 -7.25 -14.86 20.17
C GLU A 83 -5.99 -15.33 19.44
N SER A 84 -6.09 -16.32 18.55
CA SER A 84 -4.92 -16.95 17.93
C SER A 84 -4.29 -16.11 16.82
N LYS A 85 -2.95 -16.04 16.78
CA LYS A 85 -2.17 -15.50 15.64
C LYS A 85 -1.93 -16.51 14.53
N GLY A 86 -2.38 -17.77 14.69
CA GLY A 86 -2.11 -18.87 13.76
C GLY A 86 -3.28 -19.27 12.87
N SER A 87 -4.51 -18.85 13.20
CA SER A 87 -5.73 -19.29 12.52
C SER A 87 -6.60 -18.09 12.17
N PHE A 88 -6.89 -17.93 10.88
CA PHE A 88 -7.67 -16.82 10.34
C PHE A 88 -8.93 -17.32 9.62
N GLY A 89 -9.95 -16.46 9.58
CA GLY A 89 -11.19 -16.67 8.83
C GLY A 89 -11.02 -16.49 7.32
N ALA A 90 -12.14 -16.40 6.61
CA ALA A 90 -12.11 -16.10 5.18
C ALA A 90 -11.59 -14.66 4.93
N ALA A 91 -10.78 -14.51 3.88
CA ALA A 91 -10.30 -13.20 3.46
C ALA A 91 -11.41 -12.38 2.79
N THR A 92 -11.53 -11.12 3.16
CA THR A 92 -12.12 -10.11 2.29
C THR A 92 -11.02 -9.52 1.40
N SER A 93 -11.38 -9.05 0.21
CA SER A 93 -10.41 -8.51 -0.74
C SER A 93 -10.91 -7.28 -1.44
N GLU A 94 -10.00 -6.33 -1.64
CA GLU A 94 -10.23 -5.10 -2.39
C GLU A 94 -9.18 -4.99 -3.49
N ALA A 95 -9.60 -4.68 -4.72
CA ALA A 95 -8.71 -4.55 -5.86
C ALA A 95 -8.71 -3.14 -6.43
N THR A 96 -7.50 -2.63 -6.67
CA THR A 96 -7.25 -1.32 -7.25
C THR A 96 -6.31 -1.45 -8.45
N THR A 97 -6.59 -0.73 -9.53
CA THR A 97 -5.71 -0.65 -10.70
C THR A 97 -5.07 0.73 -10.75
N LEU A 98 -3.75 0.75 -10.90
CA LEU A 98 -2.91 1.94 -11.00
C LEU A 98 -2.33 2.01 -12.41
N ASP A 99 -2.66 3.05 -13.16
CA ASP A 99 -2.13 3.32 -14.49
C ASP A 99 -1.18 4.52 -14.44
N LEU A 100 0.12 4.24 -14.30
CA LEU A 100 1.15 5.28 -14.24
C LEU A 100 1.35 5.99 -15.58
N ASN A 101 0.79 5.48 -16.68
CA ASN A 101 0.82 6.21 -17.95
C ASN A 101 -0.07 7.45 -17.92
N LYS A 102 -1.08 7.46 -17.04
CA LYS A 102 -2.01 8.59 -16.89
C LYS A 102 -1.61 9.57 -15.79
N VAL A 103 -0.54 9.26 -15.05
CA VAL A 103 -0.01 10.11 -13.99
C VAL A 103 0.78 11.27 -14.60
N ARG A 104 0.35 12.50 -14.33
CA ARG A 104 1.06 13.74 -14.72
C ARG A 104 2.04 14.22 -13.65
N ARG A 105 1.75 13.91 -12.39
CA ARG A 105 2.54 14.33 -11.22
C ARG A 105 2.64 13.18 -10.23
N LEU A 106 3.86 12.86 -9.83
CA LEU A 106 4.16 11.90 -8.77
C LEU A 106 5.33 12.44 -7.98
N ASP A 107 5.12 12.99 -6.78
CA ASP A 107 6.18 13.65 -6.02
C ASP A 107 5.98 13.55 -4.50
N VAL A 108 6.90 14.11 -3.72
CA VAL A 108 6.75 14.33 -2.29
C VAL A 108 6.57 15.81 -2.01
N GLU A 109 5.45 16.18 -1.37
CA GLU A 109 5.21 17.51 -0.82
C GLU A 109 5.51 17.49 0.69
N GLU A 110 6.34 18.43 1.15
CA GLU A 110 6.65 18.67 2.55
C GLU A 110 5.89 19.94 3.00
N GLY A 111 4.61 19.78 3.39
CA GLY A 111 3.80 20.85 3.99
C GLY A 111 3.64 20.64 5.50
N ASP A 112 2.49 21.03 6.08
CA ASP A 112 2.13 20.73 7.48
C ASP A 112 2.23 19.23 7.81
N SER A 113 2.08 18.39 6.78
CA SER A 113 2.48 16.98 6.81
C SER A 113 3.19 16.62 5.50
N ALA A 114 4.17 15.72 5.59
CA ALA A 114 4.84 15.17 4.41
C ALA A 114 3.93 14.14 3.73
N ASN A 115 3.73 14.29 2.42
CA ASN A 115 2.82 13.46 1.64
C ASN A 115 3.45 13.04 0.32
N VAL A 116 3.17 11.81 -0.13
CA VAL A 116 3.28 11.46 -1.55
C VAL A 116 2.06 12.02 -2.26
N VAL A 117 2.27 12.79 -3.32
CA VAL A 117 1.22 13.36 -4.15
C VAL A 117 1.22 12.68 -5.51
N ILE A 118 0.07 12.16 -5.92
CA ILE A 118 -0.12 11.50 -7.21
C ILE A 118 -1.32 12.13 -7.91
N GLU A 119 -1.07 12.75 -9.06
CA GLU A 119 -2.10 13.39 -9.89
C GLU A 119 -2.02 12.90 -11.32
N GLY A 120 -3.18 12.82 -11.97
CA GLY A 120 -3.30 12.36 -13.36
C GLY A 120 -4.71 11.90 -13.65
N THR A 121 -5.14 11.93 -14.91
CA THR A 121 -6.54 11.60 -15.23
C THR A 121 -6.82 10.10 -15.04
N ALA A 122 -7.72 9.74 -14.14
CA ALA A 122 -8.19 8.38 -13.89
C ALA A 122 -7.05 7.37 -13.69
N TRP A 123 -6.04 7.75 -12.89
CA TRP A 123 -4.83 6.95 -12.70
C TRP A 123 -5.02 5.83 -11.67
N MET A 124 -5.94 5.97 -10.71
CA MET A 124 -6.25 4.95 -9.71
C MET A 124 -7.73 4.62 -9.74
N CYS A 125 -8.07 3.40 -10.14
CA CYS A 125 -9.45 2.96 -10.28
C CYS A 125 -9.78 1.78 -9.36
N LYS A 126 -10.93 1.87 -8.69
CA LYS A 126 -11.51 0.87 -7.78
C LYS A 126 -13.03 0.86 -7.94
N GLU A 127 -13.64 -0.32 -8.03
CA GLU A 127 -15.11 -0.51 -7.99
C GLU A 127 -15.90 0.41 -8.95
N GLY A 128 -15.37 0.65 -10.16
CA GLY A 128 -16.02 1.49 -11.17
C GLY A 128 -15.78 3.00 -11.02
N GLY A 129 -15.16 3.45 -9.92
CA GLY A 129 -14.69 4.82 -9.74
C GLY A 129 -13.19 4.96 -10.02
N CYS A 130 -12.78 6.13 -10.51
CA CYS A 130 -11.37 6.49 -10.67
C CYS A 130 -11.06 7.81 -9.98
N GLN A 131 -9.84 7.93 -9.47
CA GLN A 131 -9.32 9.13 -8.84
C GLN A 131 -8.36 9.86 -9.77
N ASP A 132 -8.42 11.19 -9.73
CA ASP A 132 -7.54 12.07 -10.49
C ASP A 132 -6.39 12.66 -9.64
N ASN A 133 -6.53 12.62 -8.33
CA ASN A 133 -5.58 13.18 -7.37
C ASN A 133 -5.68 12.44 -6.04
N VAL A 134 -4.54 12.14 -5.43
CA VAL A 134 -4.46 11.67 -4.04
C VAL A 134 -3.25 12.27 -3.34
N LYS A 135 -3.39 12.50 -2.03
CA LYS A 135 -2.27 12.73 -1.11
C LYS A 135 -2.21 11.59 -0.10
N ILE A 136 -1.07 10.92 -0.04
CA ILE A 136 -0.83 9.78 0.86
C ILE A 136 0.16 10.25 1.93
N ALA A 137 -0.29 10.31 3.18
CA ALA A 137 0.53 10.72 4.30
C ALA A 137 1.75 9.80 4.46
N ILE A 138 2.93 10.42 4.63
CA ILE A 138 4.17 9.70 4.93
C ILE A 138 4.29 9.59 6.44
N SER A 139 3.96 8.43 6.97
CA SER A 139 4.21 8.10 8.37
C SER A 139 5.65 7.63 8.58
N ALA A 140 6.27 8.06 9.68
CA ALA A 140 7.54 7.54 10.16
C ALA A 140 7.41 7.11 11.62
N PRO A 141 8.17 6.09 12.09
CA PRO A 141 8.10 5.63 13.48
C PRO A 141 8.49 6.71 14.50
N ARG A 142 9.35 7.64 14.08
CA ARG A 142 9.85 8.79 14.85
C ARG A 142 10.06 9.97 13.90
N GLU A 143 9.95 11.19 14.42
CA GLU A 143 10.14 12.42 13.64
C GLU A 143 11.54 12.48 13.00
N GLU A 144 12.59 12.08 13.72
CA GLU A 144 13.97 11.98 13.21
C GLU A 144 14.13 11.01 12.03
N ALA A 145 13.21 10.06 11.86
CA ALA A 145 13.20 9.12 10.74
C ALA A 145 12.41 9.64 9.53
N LEU A 146 11.68 10.74 9.67
CA LEU A 146 10.84 11.31 8.61
C LEU A 146 11.69 11.74 7.40
N ALA A 147 12.77 12.47 7.63
CA ALA A 147 13.67 12.93 6.56
C ALA A 147 14.24 11.76 5.73
N ARG A 148 14.66 10.66 6.38
CA ARG A 148 15.14 9.46 5.70
C ARG A 148 14.03 8.76 4.91
N THR A 149 12.82 8.74 5.45
CA THR A 149 11.65 8.16 4.78
C THR A 149 11.26 8.97 3.55
N ILE A 150 11.24 10.30 3.65
CA ILE A 150 11.03 11.22 2.53
C ILE A 150 12.07 10.98 1.42
N GLN A 151 13.35 10.91 1.77
CA GLN A 151 14.41 10.64 0.80
C GLN A 151 14.24 9.29 0.11
N SER A 152 13.88 8.25 0.87
CA SER A 152 13.60 6.92 0.32
C SER A 152 12.42 6.92 -0.64
N LYS A 153 11.35 7.67 -0.32
CA LYS A 153 10.17 7.85 -1.19
C LYS A 153 10.55 8.59 -2.48
N ARG A 154 11.34 9.66 -2.39
CA ARG A 154 11.85 10.38 -3.57
C ARG A 154 12.65 9.46 -4.48
N HIS A 155 13.55 8.66 -3.93
CA HIS A 155 14.33 7.71 -4.71
C HIS A 155 13.46 6.66 -5.41
N ALA A 156 12.45 6.12 -4.72
CA ALA A 156 11.50 5.19 -5.31
C ALA A 156 10.67 5.84 -6.43
N ILE A 157 10.26 7.10 -6.26
CA ILE A 157 9.57 7.89 -7.29
C ILE A 157 10.47 8.08 -8.52
N ASP A 158 11.73 8.44 -8.34
CA ASP A 158 12.67 8.60 -9.47
C ASP A 158 12.88 7.28 -10.23
N PHE A 159 12.97 6.17 -9.51
CA PHE A 159 13.02 4.84 -10.12
C PHE A 159 11.76 4.54 -10.94
N ILE A 160 10.58 4.85 -10.39
CA ILE A 160 9.30 4.70 -11.10
C ILE A 160 9.27 5.58 -12.34
N ARG A 161 9.61 6.86 -12.26
CA ARG A 161 9.61 7.81 -13.39
C ARG A 161 10.54 7.32 -14.53
N LYS A 162 11.69 6.73 -14.19
CA LYS A 162 12.61 6.15 -15.19
C LYS A 162 12.00 4.92 -15.89
N ALA A 163 11.31 4.06 -15.16
CA ALA A 163 10.68 2.85 -15.72
C ALA A 163 9.36 3.14 -16.45
N CYS A 164 8.64 4.15 -15.97
CA CYS A 164 7.31 4.58 -16.37
C CYS A 164 7.30 6.09 -16.60
N PRO A 165 7.80 6.56 -17.75
CA PRO A 165 7.95 7.98 -18.04
C PRO A 165 6.62 8.72 -18.22
N GLY A 166 5.50 8.01 -18.29
CA GLY A 166 4.19 8.59 -18.55
C GLY A 166 3.96 8.88 -20.03
N LEU A 167 2.90 9.65 -20.32
CA LEU A 167 2.70 10.22 -21.65
C LEU A 167 3.82 11.24 -21.96
N PRO A 168 4.28 11.32 -23.22
CA PRO A 168 5.16 12.42 -23.65
C PRO A 168 4.52 13.76 -23.28
N ARG A 169 5.30 14.63 -22.64
CA ARG A 169 4.89 16.02 -22.40
C ARG A 169 4.77 16.79 -23.71
#